data_AF-A0A0V8JLM8-F1
#
_entry.id   AF-A0A0V8JLM8-F1
#
_cell.length_a   1.000
_cell.length_b   1.000
_cell.length_c   1.000
_cell.angle_alpha   90.00
_cell.angle_beta   90.00
_cell.angle_gamma   90.00
#
_symmetry.space_group_name_H-M   'P 1'
#
loop_
_entity.id
_entity.type
_entity.pdbx_description
1 polymer ?
#
loop_
_entity_poly.entity_id
_entity_poly.type
_entity_poly.pdbx_seq_one_letter_code
_entity_poly.pdbx_strand_id
1 'polypeptide(L)'
;MILKKDNYQIAISSLTAARNDHYDGVNAIYRLAAQVPIPKGTSRDGLQRHIKRIVKDLSGQKVLANRINIHEEFLEIDFYPKGFQMVMTRGQYAGLQLEFAEFLNQTGIWGIVIQDGCYMDDPECSVKSVSNGSINFFPEFNSKCFGARDNEPIEIINCSSFALYGEVA
;
A
#
# COMPACT_ATOMS: atom_id res chain seq x y z
N MET A 1 -5.58 22.09 -15.55
CA MET A 1 -6.13 21.57 -14.27
C MET A 1 -6.12 20.06 -14.39
N ILE A 2 -5.13 19.37 -13.82
CA ILE A 2 -5.08 17.90 -13.86
C ILE A 2 -6.17 17.42 -12.90
N LEU A 3 -7.22 16.78 -13.41
CA LEU A 3 -8.19 16.08 -12.57
C LEU A 3 -7.41 15.04 -11.75
N LYS A 4 -7.31 15.24 -10.44
CA LYS A 4 -6.77 14.20 -9.55
C LYS A 4 -7.70 13.00 -9.66
N LYS A 5 -7.14 11.84 -10.05
CA LYS A 5 -7.88 10.59 -10.08
C LYS A 5 -8.27 10.20 -8.66
N ASP A 6 -9.49 9.71 -8.48
CA ASP A 6 -9.92 9.08 -7.22
C ASP A 6 -9.41 7.63 -7.12
N ASN A 7 -9.59 7.01 -5.95
CA ASN A 7 -9.13 5.64 -5.70
C ASN A 7 -9.72 4.61 -6.69
N TYR A 8 -10.99 4.74 -7.07
CA TYR A 8 -11.61 3.78 -8.01
C TYR A 8 -11.07 3.97 -9.42
N GLN A 9 -10.86 5.22 -9.85
CA GLN A 9 -10.25 5.53 -11.14
C GLN A 9 -8.80 5.01 -11.22
N ILE A 10 -8.05 5.09 -10.12
CA ILE A 10 -6.69 4.52 -10.05
C ILE A 10 -6.77 2.99 -10.07
N ALA A 11 -7.63 2.38 -9.25
CA ALA A 11 -7.81 0.92 -9.22
C ALA A 11 -8.18 0.34 -10.59
N ILE A 12 -9.11 0.97 -11.32
CA ILE A 12 -9.49 0.54 -12.67
C ILE A 12 -8.31 0.63 -13.65
N SER A 13 -7.42 1.61 -13.47
CA SER A 13 -6.26 1.76 -14.34
C SER A 13 -5.28 0.57 -14.27
N SER A 14 -5.31 -0.21 -13.19
CA SER A 14 -4.56 -1.47 -13.07
C SER A 14 -4.86 -2.48 -14.20
N LEU A 15 -6.04 -2.39 -14.84
CA LEU A 15 -6.37 -3.18 -16.05
C LEU A 15 -5.46 -2.88 -17.26
N THR A 16 -4.68 -1.80 -17.21
CA THR A 16 -3.81 -1.38 -18.30
C THR A 16 -2.38 -1.05 -17.85
N ALA A 17 -2.22 -0.54 -16.63
CA ALA A 17 -0.95 -0.04 -16.12
C ALA A 17 -0.15 -1.10 -15.36
N ALA A 18 -0.80 -2.12 -14.78
CA ALA A 18 -0.10 -3.17 -14.04
C ALA A 18 0.69 -4.08 -14.96
N ARG A 19 1.95 -4.34 -14.59
CA ARG A 19 2.80 -5.32 -15.27
C ARG A 19 2.17 -6.71 -15.19
N ASN A 20 2.41 -7.52 -16.22
CA ASN A 20 1.79 -8.84 -16.34
C ASN A 20 2.18 -9.81 -15.22
N ASP A 21 3.37 -9.65 -14.62
CA ASP A 21 3.87 -10.48 -13.54
C ASP A 21 3.14 -10.27 -12.21
N HIS A 22 2.31 -9.24 -12.08
CA HIS A 22 1.44 -9.06 -10.90
C HIS A 22 0.19 -9.96 -10.94
N TYR A 23 -0.08 -10.62 -12.08
CA TYR A 23 -1.28 -11.43 -12.27
C TYR A 23 -1.09 -12.63 -13.21
N ASP A 24 0.13 -13.16 -13.29
CA ASP A 24 0.48 -14.28 -14.17
C ASP A 24 0.23 -15.66 -13.53
N GLY A 25 -0.15 -15.71 -12.26
CA GLY A 25 -0.29 -16.96 -11.52
C GLY A 25 1.05 -17.67 -11.22
N VAL A 26 2.17 -16.95 -11.33
CA VAL A 26 3.53 -17.44 -11.09
C VAL A 26 4.23 -16.64 -9.98
N ASN A 27 3.88 -15.36 -9.80
CA ASN A 27 4.48 -14.50 -8.79
C ASN A 27 3.46 -14.07 -7.74
N ALA A 28 3.90 -14.05 -6.48
CA ALA A 28 3.09 -13.48 -5.42
C ALA A 28 3.04 -11.96 -5.55
N ILE A 29 1.93 -11.38 -5.12
CA ILE A 29 1.78 -9.93 -5.00
C ILE A 29 2.85 -9.43 -4.02
N TYR A 30 3.56 -8.36 -4.36
CA TYR A 30 4.56 -7.80 -3.45
C TYR A 30 3.96 -6.94 -2.36
N ARG A 31 3.19 -5.93 -2.74
CA ARG A 31 2.50 -5.03 -1.80
C ARG A 31 1.35 -4.34 -2.51
N LEU A 32 0.46 -3.79 -1.71
CA LEU A 32 -0.42 -2.70 -2.11
C LEU A 32 0.02 -1.43 -1.39
N ALA A 33 -0.06 -0.30 -2.08
CA ALA A 33 0.47 0.95 -1.56
C ALA A 33 -0.54 2.09 -1.70
N ALA A 34 -0.62 2.92 -0.67
CA ALA A 34 -1.34 4.19 -0.70
C ALA A 34 -0.36 5.34 -0.51
N GLN A 35 -0.79 6.55 -0.83
CA GLN A 35 -0.03 7.76 -0.59
C GLN A 35 -0.92 8.86 -0.03
N VAL A 36 -0.33 9.68 0.85
CA VAL A 36 -0.95 10.89 1.42
C VAL A 36 -0.05 12.09 1.08
N PRO A 37 -0.58 13.15 0.47
CA PRO A 37 0.24 14.30 0.08
C PRO A 37 0.75 15.06 1.30
N ILE A 38 2.02 15.48 1.25
CA ILE A 38 2.59 16.45 2.20
C ILE A 38 2.34 17.86 1.63
N PRO A 39 1.60 18.73 2.33
CA PRO A 39 1.36 20.08 1.84
C PRO A 39 2.66 20.85 1.62
N LYS A 40 2.76 21.60 0.52
CA LYS A 40 3.93 22.45 0.25
C LYS A 40 4.15 23.44 1.38
N GLY A 41 5.41 23.62 1.79
CA GLY A 41 5.78 24.52 2.89
C GLY A 41 5.51 23.95 4.29
N THR A 42 5.18 22.66 4.42
CA THR A 42 5.07 22.00 5.72
C THR A 42 6.42 22.06 6.44
N SER A 43 6.45 22.64 7.64
CA SER A 43 7.65 22.64 8.49
C SER A 43 7.93 21.23 9.03
N ARG A 44 9.16 21.00 9.53
CA ARG A 44 9.53 19.70 10.13
C ARG A 44 8.59 19.28 11.27
N ASP A 45 8.26 20.19 12.17
CA ASP A 45 7.31 19.93 13.27
C ASP A 45 5.88 19.70 12.76
N GLY A 46 5.52 20.40 11.68
CA GLY A 46 4.26 20.17 10.97
C GLY A 46 4.18 18.75 10.40
N LEU A 47 5.25 18.28 9.77
CA LEU A 47 5.35 16.94 9.21
C LEU A 47 5.29 15.88 10.31
N GLN A 48 6.02 16.04 11.41
CA GLN A 48 5.97 15.09 12.53
C GLN A 48 4.55 14.99 13.13
N ARG A 49 3.85 16.12 13.28
CA ARG A 49 2.44 16.13 13.73
C ARG A 49 1.53 15.45 12.71
N HIS A 50 1.78 15.66 11.42
CA HIS A 50 1.03 15.02 10.35
C HIS A 50 1.22 13.50 10.39
N ILE A 51 2.46 13.00 10.46
CA ILE A 51 2.78 11.57 10.58
C ILE A 51 2.11 10.96 11.82
N LYS A 52 2.21 11.59 13.00
CA LYS A 52 1.55 11.10 14.23
C LYS A 52 0.04 10.97 14.07
N ARG A 53 -0.60 11.92 13.36
CA ARG A 53 -2.03 11.83 13.05
C ARG A 53 -2.34 10.66 12.12
N ILE A 54 -1.57 10.52 11.03
CA ILE A 54 -1.74 9.41 10.07
C ILE A 54 -1.55 8.06 10.76
N VAL A 55 -0.50 7.89 11.58
CA VAL A 55 -0.27 6.67 12.37
C VAL A 55 -1.46 6.36 13.26
N LYS A 56 -2.01 7.37 13.97
CA LYS A 56 -3.20 7.20 14.81
C LYS A 56 -4.41 6.76 13.98
N ASP A 57 -4.66 7.40 12.85
CA ASP A 57 -5.80 7.11 11.98
C ASP A 57 -5.67 5.69 11.37
N LEU A 58 -4.47 5.30 10.95
CA LEU A 58 -4.16 3.96 10.40
C LEU A 58 -4.26 2.85 11.46
N SER A 59 -3.88 3.13 12.70
CA SER A 59 -3.95 2.15 13.80
C SER A 59 -5.38 1.76 14.17
N GLY A 60 -6.37 2.57 13.79
CA GLY A 60 -7.79 2.29 14.00
C GLY A 60 -8.47 1.55 12.84
N GLN A 61 -7.76 1.22 11.77
CA GLN A 61 -8.33 0.62 10.57
C GLN A 61 -8.47 -0.90 10.68
N LYS A 62 -9.38 -1.47 9.90
CA LYS A 62 -9.60 -2.92 9.85
C LYS A 62 -8.40 -3.70 9.30
N VAL A 63 -7.59 -3.07 8.45
CA VAL A 63 -6.33 -3.60 7.92
C VAL A 63 -5.23 -2.65 8.35
N LEU A 64 -4.28 -3.15 9.13
CA LEU A 64 -3.20 -2.35 9.69
C LEU A 64 -2.11 -2.14 8.64
N ALA A 65 -1.63 -0.90 8.48
CA ALA A 65 -0.50 -0.62 7.62
C ALA A 65 0.78 -1.26 8.17
N ASN A 66 1.69 -1.69 7.30
CA ASN A 66 2.98 -2.24 7.69
C ASN A 66 4.03 -1.14 7.88
N ARG A 67 4.07 -0.19 6.93
CA ARG A 67 5.15 0.78 6.84
C ARG A 67 4.65 2.12 6.29
N ILE A 68 5.30 3.20 6.71
CA ILE A 68 5.20 4.53 6.12
C ILE A 68 6.58 4.95 5.62
N ASN A 69 6.72 5.18 4.32
CA ASN A 69 7.91 5.79 3.73
C ASN A 69 7.70 7.30 3.56
N ILE A 70 8.61 8.10 4.08
CA ILE A 70 8.56 9.56 3.98
C ILE A 70 9.31 9.98 2.72
N HIS A 71 8.59 10.47 1.72
CA HIS A 71 9.14 11.11 0.52
C HIS A 71 9.07 12.64 0.65
N GLU A 72 9.64 13.36 -0.32
CA GLU A 72 9.65 14.83 -0.29
C GLU A 72 8.25 15.45 -0.41
N GLU A 73 7.37 14.85 -1.21
CA GLU A 73 6.04 15.40 -1.52
C GLU A 73 4.86 14.59 -0.95
N PHE A 74 5.11 13.38 -0.45
CA PHE A 74 4.06 12.50 0.06
C PHE A 74 4.59 11.50 1.09
N LEU A 75 3.67 10.92 1.86
CA LEU A 75 3.89 9.74 2.66
C LEU A 75 3.36 8.54 1.89
N GLU A 76 4.19 7.53 1.64
CA GLU A 76 3.76 6.26 1.08
C GLU A 76 3.43 5.29 2.21
N ILE A 77 2.36 4.53 2.09
CA ILE A 77 1.83 3.63 3.12
C ILE A 77 1.73 2.24 2.51
N ASP A 78 2.49 1.30 3.05
CA ASP A 78 2.59 -0.07 2.53
C ASP A 78 1.68 -1.03 3.27
N PHE A 79 1.03 -1.89 2.50
CA PHE A 79 0.26 -3.05 2.96
C PHE A 79 0.86 -4.30 2.29
N TYR A 80 1.71 -4.99 3.03
CA TYR A 80 2.32 -6.24 2.57
C TYR A 80 1.35 -7.41 2.71
N PRO A 81 1.42 -8.40 1.81
CA PRO A 81 0.68 -9.65 1.94
C PRO A 81 1.15 -10.45 3.16
N LYS A 82 0.23 -11.23 3.73
CA LYS A 82 0.52 -12.25 4.74
C LYS A 82 0.69 -13.59 4.05
N GLY A 83 1.92 -14.08 3.98
CA GLY A 83 2.24 -15.29 3.21
C GLY A 83 2.07 -15.07 1.70
N PHE A 84 1.88 -16.14 0.93
CA PHE A 84 1.86 -16.07 -0.52
C PHE A 84 0.45 -15.79 -1.06
N GLN A 85 0.16 -14.50 -1.26
CA GLN A 85 -1.06 -14.03 -1.92
C GLN A 85 -0.79 -13.86 -3.40
N MET A 86 -1.58 -14.51 -4.26
CA MET A 86 -1.37 -14.51 -5.70
C MET A 86 -2.71 -14.41 -6.43
N VAL A 87 -2.72 -13.72 -7.56
CA VAL A 87 -3.86 -13.70 -8.48
C VAL A 87 -3.43 -14.29 -9.83
N MET A 88 -4.39 -14.91 -10.52
CA MET A 88 -4.16 -15.66 -11.75
C MET A 88 -4.52 -14.88 -13.01
N THR A 89 -5.24 -13.77 -12.84
CA THR A 89 -5.76 -13.00 -13.96
C THR A 89 -5.76 -11.51 -13.64
N ARG A 90 -5.65 -10.71 -14.69
CA ARG A 90 -5.77 -9.25 -14.59
C ARG A 90 -7.10 -8.81 -13.96
N GLY A 91 -8.19 -9.53 -14.24
CA GLY A 91 -9.51 -9.25 -13.67
C GLY A 91 -9.54 -9.42 -12.15
N GLN A 92 -8.88 -10.46 -11.63
CA GLN A 92 -8.74 -10.67 -10.18
C GLN A 92 -7.88 -9.58 -9.53
N TYR A 93 -6.76 -9.20 -10.17
CA TYR A 93 -5.93 -8.11 -9.67
C TYR A 93 -6.72 -6.79 -9.59
N ALA A 94 -7.47 -6.46 -10.65
CA ALA A 94 -8.32 -5.27 -10.66
C ALA A 94 -9.43 -5.34 -9.58
N GLY A 95 -10.02 -6.53 -9.36
CA GLY A 95 -10.96 -6.76 -8.26
C GLY A 95 -10.34 -6.45 -6.89
N LEU A 96 -9.14 -6.98 -6.62
CA LEU A 96 -8.41 -6.70 -5.39
C LEU A 96 -8.07 -5.21 -5.23
N GLN A 97 -7.69 -4.53 -6.33
CA GLN A 97 -7.45 -3.07 -6.32
C GLN A 97 -8.72 -2.28 -6.00
N LEU A 98 -9.90 -2.74 -6.43
CA LEU A 98 -11.17 -2.11 -6.11
C LEU A 98 -11.54 -2.29 -4.62
N GLU A 99 -11.27 -3.46 -4.04
CA GLU A 99 -11.44 -3.68 -2.60
C GLU A 99 -10.50 -2.77 -1.78
N PHE A 100 -9.25 -2.63 -2.25
CA PHE A 100 -8.30 -1.71 -1.63
C PHE A 100 -8.75 -0.25 -1.76
N ALA A 101 -9.25 0.17 -2.93
CA ALA A 101 -9.83 1.49 -3.14
C ALA A 101 -11.00 1.78 -2.20
N GLU A 102 -11.91 0.81 -2.03
CA GLU A 102 -13.04 0.91 -1.10
C GLU A 102 -12.55 1.09 0.34
N PHE A 103 -11.59 0.27 0.77
CA PHE A 103 -10.97 0.40 2.09
C PHE A 103 -10.39 1.80 2.31
N LEU A 104 -9.57 2.30 1.37
CA LEU A 104 -8.93 3.62 1.49
C LEU A 104 -9.97 4.74 1.60
N ASN A 105 -11.05 4.67 0.82
CA ASN A 105 -12.15 5.64 0.87
C ASN A 105 -12.88 5.64 2.22
N GLN A 106 -12.88 4.52 2.96
CA GLN A 106 -13.51 4.39 4.27
C GLN A 106 -12.61 4.83 5.44
N THR A 107 -11.30 5.01 5.22
CA THR A 107 -10.36 5.37 6.30
C THR A 107 -10.62 6.75 6.92
N GLY A 108 -11.25 7.67 6.16
CA GLY A 108 -11.41 9.07 6.55
C GLY A 108 -10.13 9.91 6.47
N ILE A 109 -9.01 9.33 6.02
CA ILE A 109 -7.75 10.05 5.88
C ILE A 109 -7.84 10.97 4.66
N TRP A 110 -7.72 12.28 4.90
CA TRP A 110 -7.87 13.26 3.82
C TRP A 110 -6.77 13.12 2.77
N GLY A 111 -7.18 12.97 1.51
CA GLY A 111 -6.28 12.94 0.36
C GLY A 111 -5.53 11.63 0.18
N ILE A 112 -5.85 10.58 0.94
CA ILE A 112 -5.28 9.25 0.72
C ILE A 112 -5.75 8.70 -0.62
N VAL A 113 -4.79 8.30 -1.44
CA VAL A 113 -5.04 7.65 -2.73
C VAL A 113 -4.16 6.44 -2.92
N ILE A 114 -4.54 5.50 -3.79
CA ILE A 114 -3.65 4.44 -4.24
C ILE A 114 -2.38 5.07 -4.82
N GLN A 115 -1.24 4.53 -4.43
CA GLN A 115 0.05 4.81 -5.05
C GLN A 115 0.21 3.79 -6.18
N ASP A 116 0.02 4.23 -7.43
CA ASP A 116 0.02 3.36 -8.62
C ASP A 116 1.42 3.01 -9.12
N GLY A 117 2.48 3.60 -8.55
CA GLY A 117 3.86 3.17 -8.74
C GLY A 117 4.08 1.71 -8.34
N CYS A 118 3.33 1.19 -7.36
CA CYS A 118 3.41 -0.23 -6.96
C CYS A 118 3.06 -1.21 -8.10
N TYR A 119 2.36 -0.77 -9.15
CA TYR A 119 2.06 -1.56 -10.35
C TYR A 119 3.31 -1.90 -11.18
N MET A 120 4.39 -1.17 -10.94
CA MET A 120 5.67 -1.33 -11.62
C MET A 120 6.72 -1.99 -10.74
N ASP A 121 6.44 -2.20 -9.45
CA ASP A 121 7.35 -2.87 -8.52
C ASP A 121 7.66 -4.28 -8.99
N ASP A 122 8.87 -4.73 -8.66
CA ASP A 122 9.21 -6.13 -8.84
C ASP A 122 8.42 -6.97 -7.83
N PRO A 123 7.88 -8.13 -8.25
CA PRO A 123 7.18 -9.03 -7.34
C PRO A 123 8.14 -9.57 -6.27
N GLU A 124 7.62 -9.88 -5.08
CA GLU A 124 8.42 -10.22 -3.90
C GLU A 124 9.28 -11.47 -4.12
N CYS A 125 8.68 -12.51 -4.71
CA CYS A 125 9.32 -13.80 -4.98
C CYS A 125 8.54 -14.59 -6.06
N SER A 126 9.27 -15.38 -6.86
CA SER A 126 8.66 -16.43 -7.67
C SER A 126 8.25 -17.60 -6.76
N VAL A 127 6.97 -17.99 -6.77
CA VAL A 127 6.45 -19.07 -5.89
C VAL A 127 6.84 -20.49 -6.35
N LYS A 128 7.77 -20.63 -7.30
CA LYS A 128 8.18 -21.90 -7.93
C LYS A 128 8.59 -23.02 -6.95
N SER A 129 8.93 -22.70 -5.71
CA SER A 129 9.34 -23.67 -4.67
C SER A 129 8.35 -23.79 -3.51
N VAL A 130 7.19 -23.16 -3.59
CA VAL A 130 6.18 -23.15 -2.52
C VAL A 130 5.09 -24.18 -2.82
N SER A 131 4.62 -24.89 -1.80
CA SER A 131 3.53 -25.85 -1.98
C SER A 131 2.21 -25.12 -2.25
N ASN A 132 1.40 -25.64 -3.18
CA ASN A 132 0.12 -25.02 -3.55
C ASN A 132 -0.81 -24.78 -2.34
N GLY A 133 -0.75 -25.64 -1.31
CA GLY A 133 -1.56 -25.47 -0.10
C GLY A 133 -1.16 -24.26 0.77
N SER A 134 -0.01 -23.64 0.49
CA SER A 134 0.49 -22.44 1.19
C SER A 134 0.26 -21.16 0.39
N ILE A 135 -0.33 -21.25 -0.80
CA ILE A 135 -0.62 -20.13 -1.70
C ILE A 135 -2.11 -19.86 -1.69
N ASN A 136 -2.49 -18.61 -1.44
CA ASN A 136 -3.86 -18.15 -1.64
C ASN A 136 -3.99 -17.54 -3.04
N PHE A 137 -4.73 -18.22 -3.92
CA PHE A 137 -4.95 -17.83 -5.32
C PHE A 137 -6.12 -16.85 -5.52
N PHE A 138 -6.86 -16.55 -4.46
CA PHE A 138 -8.02 -15.65 -4.44
C PHE A 138 -7.94 -14.74 -3.21
N PRO A 139 -6.89 -13.91 -3.10
CA PRO A 139 -6.78 -12.95 -2.01
C PRO A 139 -7.90 -11.91 -2.06
N GLU A 140 -8.40 -11.57 -0.88
CA GLU A 140 -9.28 -10.43 -0.63
C GLU A 140 -8.50 -9.38 0.17
N PHE A 141 -8.80 -8.10 -0.01
CA PHE A 141 -8.17 -7.05 0.79
C PHE A 141 -8.76 -6.98 2.20
N ASN A 142 -8.22 -7.82 3.10
CA ASN A 142 -8.63 -7.89 4.50
C ASN A 142 -7.43 -8.22 5.41
N SER A 143 -7.63 -8.15 6.73
CA SER A 143 -6.57 -8.36 7.73
C SER A 143 -6.03 -9.79 7.79
N LYS A 144 -6.67 -10.77 7.13
CA LYS A 144 -6.13 -12.12 7.03
C LYS A 144 -5.10 -12.22 5.91
N CYS A 145 -5.28 -11.46 4.83
CA CYS A 145 -4.43 -11.54 3.63
C CYS A 145 -3.39 -10.42 3.56
N PHE A 146 -3.63 -9.26 4.16
CA PHE A 146 -2.76 -8.09 4.06
C PHE A 146 -2.56 -7.37 5.40
N GLY A 147 -1.55 -6.52 5.44
CA GLY A 147 -1.28 -5.62 6.54
C GLY A 147 -0.39 -6.19 7.63
N ALA A 148 -0.14 -5.40 8.67
CA ALA A 148 0.57 -5.82 9.86
C ALA A 148 -0.28 -6.77 10.73
N ARG A 149 0.37 -7.50 11.63
CA ARG A 149 -0.31 -8.21 12.73
C ARG A 149 -0.68 -7.22 13.84
N ASP A 150 -1.65 -7.56 14.68
CA ASP A 150 -2.21 -6.65 15.70
C ASP A 150 -1.17 -6.07 16.70
N ASN A 151 0.00 -6.71 16.83
CA ASN A 151 1.09 -6.29 17.72
C ASN A 151 2.35 -5.82 16.99
N GLU A 152 2.31 -5.73 15.66
CA GLU A 152 3.43 -5.22 14.87
C GLU A 152 3.29 -3.70 14.72
N PRO A 153 4.29 -2.91 15.16
CA PRO A 153 4.23 -1.46 15.00
C PRO A 153 4.36 -1.08 13.52
N ILE A 154 3.75 0.05 13.14
CA ILE A 154 3.95 0.65 11.81
C ILE A 154 5.39 1.15 11.73
N GLU A 155 6.18 0.57 10.82
CA GLU A 155 7.55 1.00 10.57
C GLU A 155 7.56 2.37 9.88
N ILE A 156 8.41 3.31 10.31
CA ILE A 156 8.53 4.62 9.67
C ILE A 156 9.95 4.76 9.12
N ILE A 157 10.07 4.86 7.80
CA ILE A 157 11.35 5.01 7.09
C ILE A 157 11.41 6.38 6.44
N ASN A 158 12.54 7.07 6.60
CA ASN A 158 12.78 8.29 5.87
C ASN A 158 13.54 8.03 4.57
N CYS A 159 12.83 8.20 3.45
CA CYS A 159 13.39 8.09 2.10
C CYS A 159 13.70 9.45 1.48
N SER A 160 13.41 10.56 2.18
CA SER A 160 13.74 11.89 1.69
C SER A 160 15.25 12.12 1.73
N SER A 161 15.73 12.89 0.75
CA SER A 161 17.14 13.30 0.62
C SER A 161 17.66 14.12 1.83
N PHE A 162 16.75 14.56 2.72
CA PHE A 162 17.08 15.18 3.98
C PHE A 162 17.48 14.11 5.00
N ALA A 163 18.77 14.01 5.30
CA ALA A 163 19.32 13.22 6.40
C ALA A 163 18.81 13.74 7.76
N LEU A 164 17.61 13.36 8.22
CA LEU A 164 17.05 13.95 9.44
C LEU A 164 16.02 13.08 10.21
N TYR A 165 16.35 11.83 10.57
CA TYR A 165 15.57 11.13 11.61
C TYR A 165 16.49 10.36 12.54
N GLY A 166 16.62 10.86 13.77
CA GLY A 166 16.88 10.02 14.93
C GLY A 166 15.61 9.25 15.24
N GLU A 167 15.78 8.01 15.69
CA GLU A 167 14.74 7.04 16.03
C GLU A 167 13.53 7.69 16.71
N VAL A 168 12.34 7.46 16.16
CA VAL A 168 11.09 7.73 16.85
C VAL A 168 10.80 6.50 17.69
N ALA A 169 11.16 6.57 18.98
CA ALA A 169 10.74 5.63 20.01
C ALA A 169 9.26 5.80 20.37
#